data_AF-A0A544UD54-F1
#
_entry.id   AF-A0A544UD54-F1
#
_cell.length_a   1.000
_cell.length_b   1.000
_cell.length_c   1.000
_cell.angle_alpha   90.00
_cell.angle_beta   90.00
_cell.angle_gamma   90.00
#
_symmetry.space_group_name_H-M   'P 1'
#
loop_
_entity.id
_entity.type
_entity.pdbx_description
1 polymer ?
#
loop_
_entity_poly.entity_id
_entity_poly.type
_entity_poly.pdbx_seq_one_letter_code
_entity_poly.pdbx_strand_id
1 'polypeptide(L)'
;MGNVYSAQNIASYLIYELNEGHVFVNNMSIQNILASVERKWQENFGHSAFNEMVYVKEKGYTVKEVFEAYESYGANHIPLPATEYYLKYGTFQLVERTYAIPNFTREEIGLVQQALTQYRYKLLANAS
;
A
#
# COMPACT_ATOMS: atom_id res chain seq x y z
N MET A 1 -17.79 7.06 -8.31
CA MET A 1 -17.75 5.58 -8.28
C MET A 1 -16.29 5.22 -8.13
N GLY A 2 -15.92 4.54 -7.05
CA GLY A 2 -14.52 4.23 -6.76
C GLY A 2 -14.02 3.12 -7.66
N ASN A 3 -12.77 3.21 -8.09
CA ASN A 3 -12.07 2.14 -8.76
C ASN A 3 -11.57 1.11 -7.74
N VAL A 4 -11.23 -0.07 -8.25
CA VAL A 4 -10.58 -1.14 -7.48
C VAL A 4 -9.17 -1.32 -8.05
N TYR A 5 -8.19 -1.40 -7.16
CA TYR A 5 -6.78 -1.49 -7.51
C TYR A 5 -6.16 -2.75 -6.93
N SER A 6 -4.99 -3.15 -7.42
CA SER A 6 -4.18 -4.10 -6.65
C SER A 6 -3.63 -3.40 -5.41
N ALA A 7 -3.72 -4.09 -4.28
CA ALA A 7 -3.13 -3.67 -3.01
C ALA A 7 -1.62 -3.45 -3.14
N GLN A 8 -0.92 -4.18 -4.02
CA GLN A 8 0.50 -3.97 -4.27
C GLN A 8 0.79 -2.64 -4.95
N ASN A 9 -0.06 -2.23 -5.90
CA ASN A 9 0.05 -0.90 -6.51
C ASN A 9 -0.17 0.20 -5.47
N ILE A 10 -1.20 0.06 -4.62
CA ILE A 10 -1.45 1.04 -3.55
C ILE A 10 -0.28 1.04 -2.56
N ALA A 11 0.21 -0.12 -2.11
CA ALA A 11 1.38 -0.23 -1.24
C ALA A 11 2.62 0.46 -1.83
N SER A 12 2.81 0.34 -3.14
CA SER A 12 3.94 0.94 -3.84
C SER A 12 3.86 2.46 -3.87
N TYR A 13 2.66 3.01 -4.09
CA TYR A 13 2.42 4.44 -3.92
C TYR A 13 2.69 4.90 -2.48
N LEU A 14 2.23 4.16 -1.47
CA LEU A 14 2.48 4.50 -0.06
C LEU A 14 3.97 4.53 0.28
N ILE A 15 4.73 3.52 -0.16
CA ILE A 15 6.18 3.45 0.08
C ILE A 15 6.89 4.63 -0.59
N TYR A 16 6.52 4.93 -1.84
CA TYR A 16 7.08 6.08 -2.57
C TYR A 16 6.84 7.39 -1.81
N GLU A 17 5.60 7.68 -1.44
CA GLU A 17 5.22 8.89 -0.70
C GLU A 17 5.87 9.01 0.69
N LEU A 18 6.10 7.88 1.37
CA LEU A 18 6.76 7.87 2.66
C LEU A 18 8.27 8.07 2.52
N ASN A 19 8.90 7.45 1.53
CA ASN A 19 10.33 7.55 1.31
C ASN A 19 10.74 8.93 0.78
N GLU A 20 9.95 9.53 -0.13
CA GLU A 20 10.13 10.93 -0.55
C GLU A 20 10.00 11.90 0.63
N GLY A 21 9.13 11.59 1.60
CA GLY A 21 8.98 12.35 2.83
C GLY A 21 10.00 12.02 3.93
N HIS A 22 10.99 11.15 3.66
CA HIS A 22 11.93 10.60 4.65
C HIS A 22 11.25 10.03 5.90
N VAL A 23 10.06 9.46 5.73
CA VAL A 23 9.25 8.86 6.80
C VAL A 23 9.53 7.37 6.90
N PHE A 24 9.76 6.89 8.11
CA PHE A 24 9.94 5.47 8.35
C PHE A 24 8.67 4.66 8.00
N VAL A 25 8.85 3.69 7.10
CA VAL A 25 7.87 2.68 6.72
C VAL A 25 8.45 1.27 6.87
N ASN A 26 7.70 0.35 7.48
CA ASN A 26 8.02 -1.09 7.54
C ASN A 26 6.76 -1.91 7.17
N ASN A 27 6.89 -3.24 7.15
CA ASN A 27 5.82 -4.13 6.69
C ASN A 27 4.51 -3.92 7.47
N MET A 28 4.60 -3.86 8.81
CA MET A 28 3.42 -3.64 9.66
C MET A 28 2.81 -2.24 9.49
N SER A 29 3.63 -1.21 9.26
CA SER A 29 3.13 0.13 8.96
C SER A 29 2.31 0.14 7.67
N ILE A 30 2.78 -0.53 6.61
CA ILE A 30 2.04 -0.65 5.34
C ILE A 30 0.69 -1.31 5.59
N GLN A 31 0.65 -2.44 6.31
CA GLN A 31 -0.61 -3.13 6.61
C GLN A 31 -1.60 -2.23 7.38
N ASN A 32 -1.11 -1.44 8.33
CA ASN A 32 -1.95 -0.50 9.08
C ASN A 32 -2.49 0.64 8.20
N ILE A 33 -1.69 1.14 7.27
CA ILE A 33 -2.12 2.19 6.34
C ILE A 33 -3.15 1.61 5.36
N LEU A 34 -2.90 0.42 4.79
CA LEU A 34 -3.85 -0.27 3.92
C LEU A 34 -5.20 -0.53 4.62
N ALA A 35 -5.20 -0.90 5.90
CA ALA A 35 -6.45 -1.03 6.67
C ALA A 35 -7.19 0.30 6.80
N SER A 36 -6.46 1.41 6.97
CA SER A 36 -7.06 2.73 7.03
C SER A 36 -7.64 3.16 5.67
N VAL A 37 -6.92 2.89 4.59
CA VAL A 37 -7.39 3.12 3.21
C VAL A 37 -8.66 2.32 2.95
N GLU A 38 -8.67 1.02 3.24
CA GLU A 38 -9.84 0.16 3.03
C GLU A 38 -11.07 0.68 3.78
N ARG A 39 -10.91 0.99 5.07
CA ARG A 39 -12.01 1.52 5.87
C ARG A 39 -12.56 2.80 5.26
N LYS A 40 -11.70 3.74 4.86
CA LYS A 40 -12.11 4.98 4.20
C LYS A 40 -12.76 4.73 2.84
N TRP A 41 -12.33 3.70 2.12
CA TRP A 41 -12.91 3.32 0.83
C TRP A 41 -14.31 2.78 1.00
N GLN A 42 -14.50 1.85 1.94
CA GLN A 42 -15.81 1.30 2.25
C GLN A 42 -16.76 2.39 2.75
N GLU A 43 -16.29 3.33 3.58
CA GLU A 43 -17.09 4.47 4.07
C GLU A 43 -17.56 5.40 2.94
N ASN A 44 -16.74 5.66 1.92
CA ASN A 44 -17.07 6.62 0.86
C ASN A 44 -17.71 6.00 -0.39
N PHE A 45 -17.31 4.78 -0.76
CA PHE A 45 -17.74 4.13 -2.00
C PHE A 45 -18.57 2.86 -1.77
N GLY A 46 -18.64 2.34 -0.54
CA GLY A 46 -19.42 1.15 -0.20
C GLY A 46 -18.81 -0.18 -0.66
N HIS A 47 -17.56 -0.17 -1.13
CA HIS A 47 -16.84 -1.37 -1.58
C HIS A 47 -15.34 -1.28 -1.26
N SER A 48 -14.63 -2.40 -1.43
CA SER A 48 -13.18 -2.53 -1.21
C SER A 48 -12.37 -1.67 -2.17
N ALA A 49 -11.23 -1.16 -1.70
CA ALA A 49 -10.20 -0.53 -2.53
C ALA A 49 -9.38 -1.54 -3.33
N PHE A 50 -9.35 -2.79 -2.85
CA PHE A 50 -8.42 -3.83 -3.27
C PHE A 50 -9.11 -4.94 -4.05
N ASN A 51 -8.40 -5.47 -5.06
CA ASN A 51 -8.77 -6.69 -5.77
C ASN A 51 -8.54 -7.93 -4.91
N GLU A 52 -7.57 -7.86 -4.00
CA GLU A 52 -7.16 -8.92 -3.10
C GLU A 52 -8.11 -9.05 -1.90
N MET A 53 -8.08 -10.21 -1.23
CA MET A 53 -8.88 -10.43 -0.04
C MET A 53 -8.36 -9.60 1.13
N VAL A 54 -9.25 -8.82 1.73
CA VAL A 54 -8.96 -8.09 2.96
C VAL A 54 -9.31 -8.93 4.17
N TYR A 55 -8.34 -9.05 5.08
CA TYR A 55 -8.52 -9.69 6.36
C TYR A 55 -8.67 -8.66 7.47
N VAL A 56 -9.50 -9.01 8.46
CA VAL A 56 -9.63 -8.24 9.69
C VAL A 56 -8.32 -8.36 10.49
N LYS A 57 -7.94 -7.28 11.18
CA LYS A 57 -6.68 -7.11 11.95
C LYS A 57 -6.29 -8.27 12.88
N GLU A 58 -7.22 -9.15 13.24
CA GLU A 58 -6.98 -10.34 14.07
C GLU A 58 -5.92 -11.29 13.48
N LYS A 59 -5.72 -11.28 12.16
CA LYS A 59 -4.67 -12.09 11.50
C LYS A 59 -3.28 -11.45 11.49
N GLY A 60 -3.12 -10.24 12.02
CA GLY A 60 -1.84 -9.51 12.03
C GLY A 60 -1.48 -8.83 10.70
N TYR A 61 -2.26 -9.03 9.64
CA TYR A 61 -2.13 -8.36 8.34
C TYR A 61 -3.51 -8.02 7.77
N THR A 62 -3.53 -7.02 6.90
CA THR A 62 -4.73 -6.55 6.17
C THR A 62 -4.83 -7.25 4.82
N VAL A 63 -3.73 -7.25 4.05
CA VAL A 63 -3.62 -7.91 2.76
C VAL A 63 -2.43 -8.84 2.81
N LYS A 64 -2.69 -10.14 2.64
CA LYS A 64 -1.71 -11.21 2.80
C LYS A 64 -0.58 -11.08 1.80
N GLU A 65 -0.92 -10.82 0.54
CA GLU A 65 0.00 -10.73 -0.59
C GLU A 65 1.01 -9.60 -0.37
N VAL A 66 0.55 -8.46 0.12
CA VAL A 66 1.44 -7.34 0.50
C VAL A 66 2.31 -7.73 1.68
N PHE A 67 1.77 -8.40 2.69
CA PHE A 67 2.54 -8.80 3.87
C PHE A 67 3.68 -9.75 3.52
N GLU A 68 3.40 -10.77 2.71
CA GLU A 68 4.39 -11.74 2.23
C GLU A 68 5.46 -11.06 1.35
N ALA A 69 5.07 -10.13 0.48
CA ALA A 69 6.02 -9.42 -0.39
C ALA A 69 7.07 -8.60 0.37
N TYR A 70 6.75 -8.11 1.57
CA TYR A 70 7.67 -7.33 2.40
C TYR A 70 8.11 -8.06 3.68
N GLU A 71 7.86 -9.37 3.78
CA GLU A 71 8.21 -10.17 4.97
C GLU A 71 9.71 -10.13 5.26
N SER A 72 10.55 -10.15 4.22
CA SER A 72 12.01 -10.10 4.30
C SER A 72 12.56 -8.84 5.00
N TYR A 73 11.84 -7.73 4.92
CA TYR A 73 12.21 -6.49 5.61
C TYR A 73 11.83 -6.54 7.09
N GLY A 74 10.81 -7.31 7.47
CA GLY A 74 10.34 -7.43 8.84
C GLY A 74 10.05 -6.07 9.49
N ALA A 75 10.77 -5.77 10.56
CA ALA A 75 10.68 -4.49 11.28
C ALA A 75 11.54 -3.37 10.67
N ASN A 76 12.40 -3.67 9.70
CA ASN A 76 13.29 -2.70 9.07
C ASN A 76 12.55 -1.79 8.10
N HIS A 77 13.20 -0.66 7.79
CA HIS A 77 12.71 0.27 6.80
C HIS A 77 12.66 -0.35 5.40
N ILE A 78 11.58 -0.10 4.66
CA ILE A 78 11.41 -0.56 3.27
C ILE A 78 11.85 0.57 2.32
N PRO A 79 13.00 0.43 1.64
CA PRO A 79 13.56 1.51 0.81
C PRO A 79 12.88 1.62 -0.56
N LEU A 80 12.35 0.51 -1.08
CA LEU A 80 11.76 0.44 -2.42
C LEU A 80 10.51 -0.44 -2.43
N PRO A 81 9.53 -0.16 -3.31
CA PRO A 81 8.40 -1.05 -3.52
C PRO A 81 8.81 -2.44 -4.02
N ALA A 82 7.92 -3.42 -3.83
CA ALA A 82 8.10 -4.77 -4.33
C ALA A 82 8.11 -4.76 -5.86
N THR A 83 8.76 -5.77 -6.43
CA THR A 83 8.85 -5.97 -7.86
C THR A 83 7.92 -7.08 -8.32
N GLU A 84 7.35 -6.93 -9.51
CA GLU A 84 6.63 -7.97 -10.22
C GLU A 84 7.43 -8.41 -11.44
N TYR A 85 7.36 -9.70 -11.74
CA TYR A 85 7.87 -10.26 -12.99
C TYR A 85 6.75 -10.26 -14.03
N TYR A 86 7.00 -9.65 -15.18
CA TYR A 86 6.05 -9.70 -16.30
C TYR A 86 6.72 -10.20 -17.57
N LEU A 87 5.95 -10.94 -18.38
CA LEU A 87 6.37 -11.36 -19.70
C LEU A 87 6.05 -10.25 -20.70
N LYS A 88 7.07 -9.62 -21.27
CA LYS A 88 6.85 -8.62 -22.31
C LYS A 88 6.40 -9.31 -23.60
N TYR A 89 5.20 -8.95 -24.08
CA TYR A 89 4.64 -9.52 -25.31
C TYR A 89 5.62 -9.36 -26.48
N GLY A 90 5.93 -10.48 -27.17
CA GLY A 90 6.91 -10.54 -28.24
C GLY A 90 8.33 -10.91 -27.81
N THR A 91 8.59 -11.16 -26.52
CA THR A 91 9.88 -11.62 -26.01
C THR A 91 9.72 -12.76 -24.99
N PHE A 92 10.59 -13.77 -25.03
CA PHE A 92 10.65 -14.85 -24.04
C PHE A 92 11.53 -14.48 -22.82
N GLN A 93 11.49 -13.21 -22.40
CA GLN A 93 12.27 -12.73 -21.25
C GLN A 93 11.32 -12.17 -20.19
N LEU A 94 11.46 -12.69 -18.96
CA LEU A 94 10.84 -12.10 -17.77
C LEU A 94 11.56 -10.80 -17.45
N VAL A 95 10.81 -9.72 -17.32
CA VAL A 95 11.33 -8.42 -16.91
C VAL A 95 10.82 -8.13 -15.51
N GLU A 96 11.74 -7.73 -14.65
CA GLU A 96 11.44 -7.27 -13.29
C GLU A 96 11.13 -5.77 -13.31
N ARG A 97 10.02 -5.36 -12.70
CA ARG A 97 9.68 -3.94 -12.52
C ARG A 97 9.03 -3.71 -11.17
N THR A 98 9.16 -2.51 -10.61
CA THR A 98 8.35 -2.11 -9.47
C THR A 98 6.88 -2.03 -9.86
N TYR A 99 6.00 -2.33 -8.92
CA TYR A 99 4.56 -2.15 -9.10
C TYR A 99 4.24 -0.70 -9.48
N ALA A 100 3.31 -0.55 -10.43
CA ALA A 100 2.93 0.75 -10.94
C ALA A 100 2.15 1.56 -9.90
N ILE A 101 2.34 2.88 -9.90
CA ILE A 101 1.49 3.80 -9.13
C ILE A 101 0.05 3.70 -9.68
N PRO A 102 -0.98 3.49 -8.81
CA PRO A 102 -2.37 3.44 -9.24
C PRO A 102 -2.77 4.74 -9.94
N ASN A 103 -3.55 4.63 -11.01
CA ASN A 103 -4.15 5.80 -11.65
C ASN A 103 -5.36 6.28 -10.84
N PHE A 104 -5.09 6.90 -9.69
CA PHE A 104 -6.11 7.46 -8.81
C PHE A 104 -6.81 8.66 -9.45
N THR A 105 -8.12 8.75 -9.24
CA THR A 105 -8.86 10.01 -9.38
C THR A 105 -8.52 10.96 -8.23
N ARG A 106 -8.93 12.24 -8.37
CA ARG A 106 -8.69 13.27 -7.35
C ARG A 106 -9.36 12.98 -6.01
N GLU A 107 -10.49 12.31 -6.03
CA GLU A 107 -11.20 11.93 -4.81
C GLU A 107 -10.47 10.80 -4.07
N GLU A 108 -10.08 9.77 -4.83
CA GLU A 108 -9.35 8.61 -4.35
C GLU A 108 -7.99 8.96 -3.75
N ILE A 109 -7.20 9.79 -4.44
CA ILE A 109 -5.91 10.27 -3.90
C ILE A 109 -6.11 11.06 -2.59
N GLY A 110 -7.22 11.79 -2.47
CA GLY A 110 -7.59 12.48 -1.24
C GLY A 110 -7.77 11.52 -0.07
N LEU A 111 -8.43 10.38 -0.28
CA LEU A 111 -8.63 9.36 0.74
C LEU A 111 -7.32 8.69 1.17
N VAL A 112 -6.46 8.35 0.19
CA VAL A 112 -5.16 7.76 0.48
C VAL A 112 -4.25 8.74 1.24
N GLN A 113 -4.23 10.01 0.83
CA GLN A 113 -3.46 11.06 1.50
C GLN A 113 -3.96 11.35 2.92
N GLN A 114 -5.26 11.24 3.18
CA GLN A 114 -5.79 11.31 4.55
C GLN A 114 -5.27 10.14 5.41
N ALA A 115 -5.21 8.92 4.87
CA ALA A 115 -4.67 7.77 5.59
C ALA A 115 -3.16 7.96 5.89
N LEU A 116 -2.39 8.46 4.92
CA LEU A 116 -0.97 8.81 5.10
C LEU A 116 -0.78 9.89 6.17
N THR A 117 -1.60 10.95 6.14
CA THR A 117 -1.52 12.05 7.12
C THR A 117 -1.81 11.55 8.54
N GLN A 118 -2.82 10.68 8.70
CA GLN A 118 -3.12 10.06 9.98
C GLN A 118 -1.96 9.20 10.49
N TYR A 119 -1.28 8.47 9.61
CA TYR A 119 -0.10 7.70 9.97
C TYR A 119 1.07 8.59 10.42
N ARG A 120 1.39 9.63 9.64
CA ARG A 120 2.45 10.60 9.98
C ARG A 120 2.17 11.27 11.34
N TYR A 121 0.93 11.64 11.62
CA TYR A 121 0.55 12.21 12.92
C TYR A 121 0.77 11.22 14.08
N LYS A 122 0.41 9.94 13.91
CA LYS A 122 0.66 8.91 14.93
C LYS A 122 2.14 8.70 15.21
N LEU A 123 2.99 8.75 14.19
CA LEU A 123 4.43 8.66 14.37
C LEU A 123 4.97 9.81 15.20
N LEU A 124 4.55 11.05 14.89
CA LEU A 124 4.96 12.24 15.64
C LEU A 124 4.49 12.20 17.09
N ALA A 125 3.24 11.78 17.32
CA ALA A 125 2.67 11.67 18.66
C ALA A 125 3.39 10.63 19.53
N ASN A 126 3.86 9.53 18.94
CA ASN A 126 4.62 8.50 19.66
C ASN A 126 6.10 8.85 19.87
N ALA A 127 6.60 9.91 19.21
CA ALA A 127 7.98 10.38 19.34
C ALA A 127 8.14 11.52 20.37
N SER A 128 7.03 12.02 20.93
CA SER A 128 6.98 13.05 21.99
C SER A 128 6.87 12.40 23.37
#